data_AF-A0A433QQ19-F1
#
_entry.id   AF-A0A433QQ19-F1
#
_cell.length_a   1.000
_cell.length_b   1.000
_cell.length_c   1.000
_cell.angle_alpha   90.00
_cell.angle_beta   90.00
_cell.angle_gamma   90.00
#
_symmetry.space_group_name_H-M   'P 1'
#
loop_
_entity.id
_entity.type
_entity.pdbx_description
1 polymer ?
#
loop_
_entity_poly.entity_id
_entity_poly.type
_entity_poly.pdbx_seq_one_letter_code
_entity_poly.pdbx_strand_id
1 'polypeptide(L)'
;MLDQPPFVAFRIQQVSGLPKKARTFDTSVASYELIGFTDHYGSQYGGHYVAKMKFGSNVWYECSDQTIRPMTTNISDSTRIGMMLYRNKSYQL
;
A
#
# COMPACT_ATOMS: atom_id res chain seq x y z
N MET A 1 16.87 -11.15 20.64
CA MET A 1 15.91 -10.31 19.91
C MET A 1 15.57 -11.07 18.63
N LEU A 2 14.29 -11.34 18.35
CA LEU A 2 13.92 -11.94 17.07
C LEU A 2 14.14 -10.88 15.98
N ASP A 3 14.92 -11.21 14.95
CA ASP A 3 15.13 -10.33 13.81
C ASP A 3 13.79 -10.01 13.15
N GLN A 4 13.52 -8.71 12.97
CA GLN A 4 12.30 -8.25 12.33
C GLN A 4 12.29 -8.67 10.85
N PRO A 5 11.16 -9.14 10.29
CA PRO A 5 11.12 -9.59 8.90
C PRO A 5 11.40 -8.44 7.93
N PRO A 6 12.07 -8.70 6.80
CA PRO A 6 12.39 -7.67 5.81
C PRO A 6 11.15 -7.07 5.16
N PHE A 7 10.07 -7.84 5.04
CA PHE A 7 8.80 -7.43 4.46
C PHE A 7 7.62 -7.88 5.32
N VAL A 8 6.59 -7.04 5.38
CA VAL A 8 5.31 -7.36 6.03
C VAL A 8 4.16 -6.94 5.12
N ALA A 9 3.16 -7.80 4.97
CA ALA A 9 1.96 -7.49 4.20
C ALA A 9 0.72 -7.52 5.10
N PHE A 10 -0.15 -6.52 4.96
CA PHE A 10 -1.42 -6.44 5.67
C PHE A 10 -2.57 -6.43 4.67
N ARG A 11 -3.54 -7.32 4.85
CA ARG A 11 -4.82 -7.24 4.15
C ARG A 11 -5.73 -6.28 4.91
N ILE A 12 -6.28 -5.29 4.21
CA ILE A 12 -7.34 -4.46 4.78
C ILE A 12 -8.68 -5.15 4.50
N GLN A 13 -9.33 -5.60 5.57
CA GLN A 13 -10.73 -5.98 5.51
C GLN A 13 -11.57 -4.71 5.65
N GLN A 14 -12.35 -4.38 4.62
CA GLN A 14 -13.36 -3.33 4.77
C GLN A 14 -14.42 -3.80 5.76
N VAL A 15 -14.44 -3.19 6.95
CA VAL A 15 -15.54 -3.35 7.90
C VAL A 15 -16.60 -2.32 7.52
N SER A 16 -17.77 -2.77 7.06
CA SER A 16 -18.88 -1.88 6.76
C SER A 16 -19.38 -1.18 8.03
N GLY A 17 -19.67 0.12 7.96
CA GLY A 17 -20.37 0.86 9.02
C GLY A 17 -19.51 1.67 10.01
N LEU A 18 -18.17 1.65 9.94
CA LEU A 18 -17.32 2.50 10.78
C LEU A 18 -16.90 3.78 10.03
N PRO A 19 -17.01 4.97 10.66
CA PRO A 19 -16.52 6.20 10.05
C PRO A 19 -15.00 6.11 9.84
N LYS A 20 -14.56 6.24 8.58
CA LYS A 20 -13.14 6.33 8.22
C LYS A 20 -12.59 7.70 8.64
N LYS A 21 -12.28 7.90 9.93
CA LYS A 21 -11.38 8.98 10.33
C LYS A 21 -9.95 8.52 10.12
N ALA A 22 -9.39 8.83 8.95
CA ALA A 22 -7.96 8.72 8.74
C ALA A 22 -7.26 9.67 9.72
N ARG A 23 -6.52 9.10 10.68
CA ARG A 23 -5.58 9.88 11.49
C ARG A 23 -4.25 9.86 10.75
N THR A 24 -3.72 11.03 10.46
CA THR A 24 -2.35 11.17 9.99
C THR A 24 -1.43 10.85 11.16
N PHE A 25 -0.68 9.76 11.05
CA PHE A 25 0.37 9.42 12.00
C PHE A 25 1.71 9.87 11.46
N ASP A 26 2.58 10.41 12.31
CA ASP A 26 3.97 10.64 11.93
C ASP A 26 4.67 9.28 11.76
N THR A 27 4.99 8.95 10.51
CA THR A 27 5.67 7.70 10.14
C THR A 27 7.20 7.83 10.17
N SER A 28 7.74 8.98 10.58
CA SER A 28 9.20 9.21 10.67
C SER A 28 9.89 8.18 11.58
N VAL A 29 9.24 7.86 12.71
CA VAL A 29 9.71 6.88 13.70
C VAL A 29 9.38 5.42 13.37
N ALA A 30 8.62 5.16 12.31
CA ALA A 30 8.25 3.79 11.94
C ALA A 30 9.48 3.01 11.42
N SER A 31 9.71 1.79 11.90
CA SER A 31 10.77 0.90 11.39
C SER A 31 10.50 0.41 9.97
N TYR A 32 9.26 0.50 9.51
CA TYR A 32 8.82 0.08 8.20
C TYR A 32 8.36 1.27 7.35
N GLU A 33 8.53 1.16 6.03
CA GLU A 33 7.97 2.09 5.06
C GLU A 33 7.00 1.37 4.13
N LEU A 34 5.94 2.07 3.69
CA LEU A 34 5.02 1.56 2.69
C LEU A 34 5.70 1.60 1.32
N ILE A 35 5.83 0.42 0.69
CA ILE A 35 6.44 0.28 -0.65
C ILE A 35 5.45 -0.14 -1.72
N GLY A 36 4.26 -0.57 -1.34
CA GLY A 36 3.22 -0.89 -2.29
C GLY A 36 1.88 -1.16 -1.67
N PHE A 37 0.82 -1.11 -2.47
CA PHE A 37 -0.52 -1.51 -2.08
C PHE A 37 -1.32 -1.93 -3.31
N THR A 38 -2.43 -2.63 -3.10
CA THR A 38 -3.36 -2.99 -4.16
C THR A 38 -4.65 -2.22 -3.99
N ASP A 39 -5.18 -1.68 -5.08
CA ASP A 39 -6.56 -1.22 -5.16
C ASP A 39 -7.45 -2.31 -5.74
N HIS A 40 -8.64 -2.43 -5.19
CA HIS A 40 -9.68 -3.31 -5.70
C HIS A 40 -10.81 -2.50 -6.35
N TYR A 41 -11.08 -2.78 -7.62
CA TYR A 41 -12.13 -2.18 -8.43
C TYR A 41 -13.24 -3.20 -8.64
N GLY A 42 -14.31 -3.13 -7.86
CA GLY A 42 -15.44 -4.05 -8.02
C GLY A 42 -16.23 -4.26 -6.73
N SER A 43 -16.89 -5.40 -6.65
CA SER A 43 -17.72 -5.81 -5.52
C SER A 43 -17.04 -6.90 -4.71
N GLN A 44 -17.58 -7.23 -3.53
CA GLN A 44 -17.07 -8.34 -2.71
C GLN A 44 -17.06 -9.71 -3.42
N TYR A 45 -17.82 -9.86 -4.49
CA TYR A 45 -17.93 -11.11 -5.26
C TYR A 45 -17.04 -11.15 -6.50
N GLY A 46 -16.31 -10.07 -6.80
CA GLY A 46 -15.46 -10.00 -7.97
C GLY A 46 -15.13 -8.57 -8.39
N GLY A 47 -13.99 -8.42 -9.03
CA GLY A 47 -13.45 -7.14 -9.46
C GLY A 47 -12.08 -7.29 -10.08
N HIS A 48 -11.44 -6.15 -10.28
CA HIS A 48 -10.09 -6.04 -10.83
C HIS A 48 -9.13 -5.50 -9.77
N TYR A 49 -7.93 -6.08 -9.67
CA TYR A 49 -6.90 -5.60 -8.76
C TYR A 49 -5.81 -4.89 -9.54
N VAL A 50 -5.40 -3.73 -9.03
CA VAL A 50 -4.29 -2.96 -9.60
C VAL A 50 -3.27 -2.70 -8.51
N ALA A 51 -2.00 -3.02 -8.78
CA ALA A 51 -0.92 -2.78 -7.84
C ALA A 51 -0.38 -1.35 -8.01
N LYS A 52 -0.02 -0.72 -6.90
CA LYS A 52 0.62 0.58 -6.84
C LYS A 52 1.91 0.41 -6.08
N MET A 53 3.04 0.65 -6.74
CA MET A 53 4.37 0.31 -6.22
C MET A 53 5.25 1.56 -6.18
N LYS A 54 5.98 1.70 -5.07
CA LYS A 54 6.99 2.75 -4.89
C LYS A 54 8.32 2.28 -5.47
N PHE A 55 8.95 3.15 -6.24
CA PHE A 55 10.32 2.99 -6.72
C PHE A 55 11.16 4.21 -6.33
N GLY A 56 12.35 3.95 -5.78
CA GLY A 56 13.23 5.02 -5.29
C GLY A 56 12.63 5.82 -4.13
N SER A 57 13.00 7.10 -4.03
CA SER A 57 12.65 7.95 -2.89
C SER A 57 11.17 8.32 -2.86
N ASN A 58 10.52 8.54 -4.01
CA ASN A 58 9.10 8.93 -4.02
C ASN A 58 8.35 8.76 -5.34
N VAL A 59 8.86 7.97 -6.29
CA VAL A 59 8.15 7.74 -7.56
C VAL A 59 7.21 6.55 -7.40
N TRP A 60 5.96 6.70 -7.81
CA TRP A 60 4.97 5.63 -7.74
C TRP A 60 4.52 5.21 -9.13
N TYR A 61 4.27 3.92 -9.28
CA TYR A 61 3.81 3.31 -10.50
C TYR A 61 2.51 2.58 -10.25
N GLU A 62 1.57 2.73 -11.18
CA GLU A 62 0.41 1.87 -11.27
C GLU A 62 0.72 0.72 -12.24
N CYS A 63 0.55 -0.51 -11.75
CA CYS A 63 0.77 -1.75 -12.47
C CYS A 63 -0.59 -2.47 -12.61
N SER A 64 -1.21 -2.35 -13.78
CA SER A 64 -2.45 -3.06 -14.14
C SER A 64 -2.14 -4.05 -15.23
N ASP A 65 -2.18 -5.34 -14.91
CA ASP A 65 -1.92 -6.44 -15.84
C ASP A 65 -0.57 -6.27 -16.54
N GLN A 66 -0.60 -5.98 -17.84
CA GLN A 66 0.58 -5.83 -18.70
C GLN A 66 1.04 -4.36 -18.82
N THR A 67 0.33 -3.43 -18.18
CA THR A 67 0.56 -1.99 -18.29
C THR A 67 1.15 -1.44 -17.01
N ILE A 68 2.28 -0.74 -17.13
CA ILE A 68 2.94 0.00 -16.05
C ILE A 68 2.96 1.48 -16.41
N ARG A 69 2.49 2.34 -15.52
CA ARG A 69 2.44 3.79 -15.74
C ARG A 69 2.89 4.56 -14.50
N PRO A 70 3.67 5.65 -14.64
CA PRO A 70 3.98 6.52 -13.52
C PRO A 70 2.70 7.21 -13.02
N MET A 71 2.58 7.34 -11.70
CA MET A 71 1.49 8.07 -11.06
C MET A 71 1.89 9.54 -10.88
N THR A 72 1.04 10.46 -11.30
CA THR A 72 1.22 11.91 -11.14
C THR A 72 0.60 12.46 -9.85
N THR A 73 -0.20 11.66 -9.16
CA THR A 73 -0.97 12.04 -7.98
C THR A 73 -0.42 11.43 -6.69
N ASN A 74 -0.59 12.15 -5.59
CA ASN A 74 -0.24 11.65 -4.25
C ASN A 74 -1.15 10.48 -3.87
N ILE A 75 -0.52 9.43 -3.33
CA ILE A 75 -1.09 8.13 -2.91
C ILE A 75 -2.18 8.22 -1.83
N SER A 76 -2.31 9.39 -1.19
CA SER A 76 -2.87 9.55 0.15
C SER A 76 -4.32 9.11 0.35
N ASP A 77 -5.11 8.93 -0.72
CA ASP A 77 -6.57 8.92 -0.58
C ASP A 77 -7.28 7.73 -1.24
N SER A 78 -6.57 6.62 -1.52
CA SER A 78 -7.29 5.43 -2.02
C SER A 78 -8.22 4.86 -0.95
N THR A 79 -9.53 4.89 -1.26
CA THR A 79 -10.57 4.27 -0.44
C THR A 79 -10.75 2.78 -0.75
N ARG A 80 -9.96 2.24 -1.69
CA ARG A 80 -10.11 0.91 -2.32
C ARG A 80 -8.98 -0.05 -1.99
N ILE A 81 -8.14 0.30 -1.03
CA ILE A 81 -6.97 -0.50 -0.63
C ILE A 81 -7.43 -1.89 -0.16
N GLY A 82 -6.95 -2.94 -0.84
CA GLY A 82 -7.16 -4.33 -0.48
C GLY A 82 -5.99 -4.90 0.35
N MET A 83 -4.76 -4.59 -0.05
CA MET A 83 -3.55 -5.02 0.66
C MET A 83 -2.49 -3.92 0.66
N MET A 84 -1.64 -3.91 1.69
CA MET A 84 -0.50 -3.01 1.83
C MET A 84 0.77 -3.82 2.07
N LEU A 85 1.86 -3.43 1.42
CA LEU A 85 3.18 -4.04 1.53
C LEU A 85 4.18 -3.05 2.12
N TYR A 86 4.82 -3.46 3.20
CA TYR A 86 5.80 -2.69 3.93
C TYR A 86 7.17 -3.34 3.86
N ARG A 87 8.22 -2.52 3.76
CA ARG A 87 9.63 -2.92 3.85
C ARG A 87 10.24 -2.38 5.13
N ASN A 88 11.05 -3.19 5.80
CA ASN A 88 11.86 -2.71 6.92
C ASN A 88 12.92 -1.72 6.39
N LYS A 89 12.97 -0.50 6.93
CA LYS A 89 13.90 0.55 6.49
C LYS A 89 15.38 0.15 6.67
N SER A 90 15.68 -0.76 7.60
CA SER A 90 17.04 -1.29 7.77
C SER A 90 17.44 -2.32 6.73
N TYR A 91 16.49 -2.85 5.95
CA TYR A 91 16.74 -3.85 4.92
C TYR A 91 17.06 -3.16 3.59
N GLN A 92 18.32 -3.21 3.19
CA GLN A 92 18.81 -2.78 1.88
C GLN A 92 18.94 -4.01 0.96
N LEU A 93 18.50 -3.86 -0.30
CA LEU A 93 18.68 -4.85 -1.37
C LEU A 93 20.07 -4.72 -1.98
#